data_AF-A0A841IMC5-F1
#
_entry.id   AF-A0A841IMC5-F1
#
_cell.length_a   1.000
_cell.length_b   1.000
_cell.length_c   1.000
_cell.angle_alpha   90.00
_cell.angle_beta   90.00
_cell.angle_gamma   90.00
#
_symmetry.space_group_name_H-M   'P 1'
#
loop_
_entity.id
_entity.type
_entity.pdbx_description
1 polymer ?
#
loop_
_entity_poly.entity_id
_entity_poly.type
_entity_poly.pdbx_seq_one_letter_code
_entity_poly.pdbx_strand_id
1 'polypeptide(L)'
;MSIYHLTVDLAFENPSGLATDEDFDDFVDRFLDELDNLVESDPGIVDPDVAGSLAQRTITVTMGVEAGTVEDGARLFFANVRCALHAAESATPNWPTFAPSTPMSPGRVGLVDA
;
A
#
# COMPACT_ATOMS: atom_id res chain seq x y z
N MET A 1 -7.19 7.42 19.18
CA MET A 1 -6.17 7.13 18.16
C MET A 1 -5.45 8.41 17.80
N SER A 2 -4.26 8.28 17.23
CA SER A 2 -3.45 9.36 16.67
C SER A 2 -3.05 8.99 15.24
N ILE A 3 -2.80 9.98 14.39
CA ILE A 3 -2.22 9.76 13.07
C ILE A 3 -0.69 9.79 13.19
N TYR A 4 -0.05 8.73 12.71
CA TYR A 4 1.40 8.63 12.61
C TYR A 4 1.81 8.79 11.14
N HIS A 5 2.51 9.86 10.82
CA HIS A 5 3.09 10.06 9.49
C HIS A 5 4.43 9.36 9.41
N LEU A 6 4.54 8.42 8.48
CA LEU A 6 5.67 7.51 8.34
C LEU A 6 6.19 7.59 6.90
N THR A 7 7.48 7.34 6.76
CA THR A 7 8.17 7.34 5.47
C THR A 7 9.04 6.10 5.36
N VAL A 8 9.11 5.52 4.16
CA VAL A 8 10.09 4.49 3.83
C VAL A 8 10.70 4.75 2.46
N ASP A 9 12.02 4.57 2.38
CA ASP A 9 12.74 4.52 1.11
C ASP A 9 12.88 3.07 0.66
N LEU A 10 12.48 2.80 -0.58
CA LEU A 10 12.56 1.49 -1.22
C LEU A 10 13.51 1.58 -2.41
N ALA A 11 14.37 0.57 -2.55
CA ALA A 11 15.25 0.41 -3.70
C ALA A 11 14.90 -0.89 -4.42
N PHE A 12 14.83 -0.83 -5.76
CA PHE A 12 14.42 -1.94 -6.59
C PHE A 12 15.60 -2.49 -7.38
N GLU A 13 16.01 -3.70 -7.05
CA GLU A 13 17.06 -4.41 -7.77
C GLU A 13 16.46 -5.25 -8.90
N ASN A 14 16.74 -4.85 -10.14
CA ASN A 14 16.46 -5.61 -11.36
C ASN A 14 15.09 -6.34 -11.38
N PRO A 15 13.96 -5.62 -11.24
CA PRO A 15 12.65 -6.26 -11.16
C PRO A 15 12.32 -6.87 -12.52
N SER A 16 12.01 -8.16 -12.56
CA SER A 16 11.58 -8.82 -13.80
C SER A 16 10.37 -8.07 -14.37
N GLY A 17 10.51 -7.52 -15.58
CA GLY A 17 9.45 -6.74 -16.22
C GLY A 17 9.59 -5.21 -16.09
N LEU A 18 10.54 -4.70 -15.29
CA LEU A 18 10.83 -3.26 -15.17
C LEU A 18 12.18 -2.91 -15.81
N ALA A 19 12.37 -3.35 -17.05
CA ALA A 19 13.67 -3.31 -17.73
C ALA A 19 14.02 -1.91 -18.26
N THR A 20 13.01 -1.06 -18.48
CA THR A 20 13.15 0.29 -19.00
C THR A 20 12.73 1.34 -17.96
N ASP A 21 13.02 2.61 -18.23
CA ASP A 21 12.54 3.72 -17.38
C ASP A 21 11.01 3.81 -17.43
N GLU A 22 10.42 3.63 -18.62
CA GLU A 22 8.98 3.62 -18.86
C GLU A 22 8.28 2.49 -18.09
N ASP A 23 8.81 1.26 -18.12
CA ASP A 23 8.20 0.15 -17.37
C ASP A 23 8.13 0.44 -15.86
N PHE A 24 9.16 1.09 -15.31
CA PHE A 24 9.22 1.41 -13.88
C PHE A 24 8.35 2.61 -13.53
N ASP A 25 8.25 3.61 -14.41
CA ASP A 25 7.32 4.73 -14.26
C ASP A 25 5.88 4.20 -14.20
N ASP A 26 5.51 3.35 -15.17
CA ASP A 26 4.22 2.65 -15.21
C ASP A 26 3.96 1.81 -13.95
N PHE A 27 5.00 1.22 -13.38
CA PHE A 27 4.90 0.49 -12.11
C PHE A 27 4.67 1.41 -10.91
N VAL A 28 5.37 2.55 -10.85
CA VAL A 28 5.18 3.54 -9.78
C VAL A 28 3.77 4.13 -9.83
N ASP A 29 3.26 4.42 -11.02
CA ASP A 29 1.88 4.87 -11.23
C ASP A 29 0.87 3.84 -10.72
N ARG A 30 1.02 2.56 -11.10
CA ARG A 30 0.16 1.48 -10.57
C ARG A 30 0.28 1.35 -9.05
N PHE A 31 1.48 1.50 -8.50
CA PHE A 31 1.67 1.42 -7.05
C PHE A 31 0.96 2.56 -6.31
N LEU A 32 0.98 3.78 -6.85
CA LEU A 32 0.23 4.91 -6.31
C LEU A 32 -1.29 4.68 -6.43
N ASP A 33 -1.78 4.23 -7.58
CA ASP A 33 -3.20 3.89 -7.78
C ASP A 33 -3.69 2.87 -6.74
N GLU A 34 -2.86 1.86 -6.41
CA GLU A 34 -3.21 0.86 -5.41
C GLU A 34 -3.15 1.39 -3.97
N LEU A 35 -2.31 2.39 -3.67
CA LEU A 35 -2.37 3.10 -2.39
C LEU A 35 -3.66 3.92 -2.28
N ASP A 36 -4.09 4.57 -3.35
CA ASP A 36 -5.37 5.30 -3.38
C ASP A 36 -6.57 4.37 -3.24
N ASN A 37 -6.55 3.20 -3.88
CA ASN A 37 -7.58 2.15 -3.69
C ASN A 37 -7.65 1.67 -2.23
N LEU A 38 -6.52 1.58 -1.54
CA LEU A 38 -6.50 1.24 -0.12
C LEU A 38 -7.13 2.32 0.75
N VAL A 39 -6.95 3.61 0.43
CA VAL A 39 -7.61 4.72 1.14
C VAL A 39 -9.14 4.61 1.05
N GLU A 40 -9.68 4.21 -0.11
CA GLU A 40 -11.13 4.00 -0.25
C GLU A 40 -11.65 2.87 0.65
N SER A 41 -10.80 1.88 0.94
CA SER A 41 -11.15 0.68 1.73
C SER A 41 -10.86 0.81 3.22
N ASP A 42 -9.89 1.65 3.59
CA ASP A 42 -9.44 1.89 4.96
C ASP A 42 -9.28 3.40 5.23
N PRO A 43 -10.27 4.05 5.88
CA PRO A 43 -10.20 5.47 6.20
C PRO A 43 -9.13 5.79 7.27
N GLY A 44 -8.49 4.78 7.87
CA GLY A 44 -7.33 4.95 8.74
C GLY A 44 -6.05 5.28 7.97
N ILE A 45 -6.05 5.18 6.64
CA ILE A 45 -4.96 5.63 5.77
C ILE A 45 -5.20 7.08 5.39
N VAL A 46 -4.17 7.91 5.52
CA VAL A 46 -4.25 9.36 5.29
C VAL A 46 -3.15 9.79 4.32
N ASP A 47 -3.56 10.42 3.22
CA ASP A 47 -2.69 11.07 2.23
C ASP A 47 -1.44 10.27 1.86
N PRO A 48 -1.56 9.07 1.27
CA PRO A 48 -0.41 8.37 0.72
C PRO A 48 0.21 9.19 -0.43
N ASP A 49 1.52 9.22 -0.49
CA ASP A 49 2.29 9.89 -1.54
C ASP A 49 3.54 9.08 -1.87
N VAL A 50 3.97 9.16 -3.13
CA VAL A 50 5.14 8.45 -3.65
C VAL A 50 6.00 9.42 -4.46
N ALA A 51 7.25 9.58 -4.04
CA ALA A 51 8.27 10.30 -4.80
C ALA A 51 9.31 9.31 -5.34
N GLY A 52 9.61 9.37 -6.64
CA GLY A 52 10.49 8.40 -7.31
C GLY A 52 11.75 8.99 -7.93
N SER A 53 12.77 8.15 -8.13
CA SER A 53 13.96 8.41 -8.94
C SER A 53 14.15 7.27 -9.95
N LEU A 54 13.80 7.52 -11.21
CA LEU A 54 13.96 6.55 -12.31
C LEU A 54 15.43 6.13 -12.46
N ALA A 55 16.35 7.09 -12.40
CA ALA A 55 17.79 6.84 -12.57
C ALA A 55 18.38 5.95 -11.46
N GLN A 56 17.84 6.02 -10.25
CA GLN A 56 18.32 5.23 -9.10
C GLN A 56 17.47 4.00 -8.81
N ARG A 57 16.32 3.84 -9.49
CA ARG A 57 15.32 2.80 -9.21
C ARG A 57 14.91 2.79 -7.75
N THR A 58 14.64 3.98 -7.20
CA THR A 58 14.18 4.16 -5.83
C THR A 58 12.86 4.90 -5.78
N ILE A 59 12.05 4.61 -4.75
CA ILE A 59 10.89 5.41 -4.38
C ILE A 59 10.88 5.67 -2.88
N THR A 60 10.34 6.81 -2.49
CA THR A 60 10.04 7.19 -1.12
C THR A 60 8.53 7.22 -0.97
N VAL A 61 8.01 6.41 -0.07
CA VAL A 61 6.58 6.37 0.26
C VAL A 61 6.35 7.12 1.55
N THR A 62 5.38 8.03 1.57
CA THR A 62 4.95 8.75 2.76
C THR A 62 3.45 8.55 2.96
N MET A 63 3.01 8.32 4.19
CA MET A 63 1.60 8.07 4.48
C MET A 63 1.32 8.32 5.97
N GLY A 64 0.16 8.89 6.27
CA GLY A 64 -0.40 8.91 7.62
C GLY A 64 -1.18 7.63 7.92
N VAL A 65 -1.02 7.09 9.13
CA VAL A 65 -1.78 5.93 9.59
C VAL A 65 -2.39 6.19 10.95
N GLU A 66 -3.71 6.03 11.04
CA GLU A 66 -4.44 6.09 12.31
C GLU A 66 -4.17 4.83 13.14
N ALA A 67 -3.56 4.98 14.31
CA ALA A 67 -3.28 3.87 15.21
C ALA A 67 -3.34 4.28 16.69
N GLY A 68 -3.39 3.27 17.57
CA GLY A 68 -3.35 3.47 19.02
C GLY A 68 -1.94 3.74 19.57
N THR A 69 -0.92 3.19 18.91
CA THR A 69 0.49 3.30 19.26
C THR A 69 1.34 3.52 18.01
N VAL A 70 2.57 4.00 18.17
CA VAL A 70 3.49 4.19 17.03
C VAL A 70 3.93 2.86 16.44
N GLU A 71 4.06 1.82 17.26
CA GLU A 71 4.43 0.47 16.85
C GLU A 71 3.33 -0.16 15.97
N ASP A 72 2.06 0.03 16.36
CA ASP A 72 0.92 -0.41 15.55
C ASP A 72 0.83 0.41 14.25
N GLY A 73 1.06 1.73 14.33
CA GLY A 73 1.13 2.60 13.16
C GLY A 73 2.19 2.14 12.15
N ALA A 74 3.40 1.82 12.63
CA ALA A 74 4.47 1.29 11.78
C ALA A 74 4.12 -0.07 11.16
N ARG A 75 3.50 -0.98 11.93
CA ARG A 75 3.04 -2.28 11.41
C ARG A 75 2.01 -2.12 10.30
N LEU A 76 1.01 -1.27 10.52
CA LEU A 76 -0.05 -0.99 9.55
C LEU A 76 0.52 -0.29 8.31
N PHE A 77 1.41 0.69 8.49
CA PHE A 77 2.11 1.35 7.39
C PHE A 77 2.83 0.35 6.48
N PHE A 78 3.67 -0.53 7.04
CA PHE A 78 4.38 -1.53 6.23
C PHE A 78 3.44 -2.57 5.62
N ALA A 79 2.33 -2.92 6.29
CA ALA A 79 1.33 -3.83 5.74
C ALA A 79 0.66 -3.23 4.50
N ASN A 80 0.28 -1.95 4.56
CA ASN A 80 -0.37 -1.23 3.46
C ASN A 80 0.59 -1.04 2.27
N VAL A 81 1.83 -0.60 2.52
CA VAL A 81 2.86 -0.49 1.47
C VAL A 81 3.09 -1.84 0.78
N ARG A 82 3.19 -2.93 1.54
CA ARG A 82 3.34 -4.28 0.97
C ARG A 82 2.11 -4.72 0.19
N CYS A 83 0.92 -4.38 0.66
CA CYS A 83 -0.34 -4.71 0.01
C CYS A 83 -0.43 -4.03 -1.35
N ALA A 84 -0.19 -2.72 -1.41
CA ALA A 84 -0.20 -1.95 -2.66
C ALA A 84 0.91 -2.39 -3.62
N LEU A 85 2.15 -2.64 -3.13
CA LEU A 85 3.22 -3.19 -3.98
C LEU A 85 2.85 -4.55 -4.60
N HIS A 86 2.16 -5.39 -3.82
CA HIS A 86 1.69 -6.68 -4.30
C HIS A 86 0.59 -6.53 -5.37
N ALA A 87 -0.37 -5.64 -5.13
CA ALA A 87 -1.44 -5.36 -6.10
C ALA A 87 -0.90 -4.74 -7.41
N ALA A 88 0.14 -3.91 -7.32
CA ALA A 88 0.85 -3.33 -8.46
C ALA A 88 1.81 -4.30 -9.18
N GLU A 89 1.70 -5.60 -8.92
CA GLU A 89 2.43 -6.67 -9.60
C GLU A 89 3.95 -6.64 -9.40
N SER A 90 4.44 -6.19 -8.23
CA SER A 90 5.89 -6.16 -7.89
C SER A 90 6.51 -7.57 -7.76
N ALA A 91 6.63 -8.31 -8.87
CA ALA A 91 7.33 -9.59 -9.00
C ALA A 91 6.94 -10.65 -7.95
N THR A 92 5.66 -10.69 -7.55
CA THR A 92 5.08 -11.69 -6.65
C THR A 92 4.09 -12.63 -7.36
N PRO A 93 4.47 -13.31 -8.47
CA PRO A 93 3.54 -14.06 -9.32
C PRO A 93 2.82 -15.24 -8.63
N ASN A 94 3.28 -15.68 -7.45
CA ASN A 94 2.68 -16.79 -6.69
C ASN A 94 1.92 -16.36 -5.44
N TRP A 95 1.71 -15.06 -5.23
CA TRP A 95 1.08 -14.56 -4.03
C TRP A 95 -0.45 -14.47 -4.21
N PRO A 96 -1.26 -14.89 -3.23
CA PRO A 96 -2.71 -14.94 -3.38
C PRO A 96 -3.28 -13.56 -3.72
N THR A 97 -4.01 -13.45 -4.84
CA THR A 97 -4.81 -12.28 -5.15
C THR A 97 -6.09 -12.34 -4.32
N PHE A 98 -6.33 -11.31 -3.51
CA PHE A 98 -7.60 -11.14 -2.81
C PHE A 98 -8.47 -10.17 -3.60
N ALA A 99 -9.42 -10.69 -4.36
CA ALA A 99 -10.51 -9.90 -4.91
C ALA A 99 -11.73 -10.11 -4.00
N PRO A 100 -12.34 -9.05 -3.42
CA PRO A 100 -13.56 -9.21 -2.65
C PRO A 100 -14.65 -9.81 -3.55
N SER A 101 -14.98 -11.08 -3.32
CA SER A 101 -15.91 -11.85 -4.16
C SER A 101 -17.38 -11.56 -3.86
N THR A 102 -17.67 -10.56 -3.02
CA THR A 102 -19.04 -10.13 -2.72
C THR A 102 -19.01 -8.66 -2.28
N PRO A 103 -19.83 -7.76 -2.84
CA PRO A 103 -20.00 -6.44 -2.26
C PRO A 103 -20.50 -6.62 -0.83
N MET A 104 -19.77 -6.08 0.16
CA MET A 104 -20.25 -6.08 1.53
C MET A 104 -21.57 -5.32 1.58
N SER A 105 -22.67 -6.03 1.82
CA SER A 105 -23.92 -5.40 2.22
C SER A 105 -23.67 -4.80 3.61
N PRO A 106 -24.02 -3.52 3.86
CA PRO A 106 -23.79 -2.90 5.16
C PRO A 106 -24.72 -3.56 6.20
N GLY A 107 -24.23 -4.60 6.87
CA GLY A 107 -25.05 -5.51 7.66
C GLY A 107 -24.43 -5.84 9.01
N ARG A 108 -24.67 -4.95 9.99
CA ARG A 108 -24.66 -5.14 11.45
C ARG A 108 -23.67 -6.17 12.02
N VAL A 109 -22.55 -5.69 12.56
CA VAL A 109 -21.84 -6.38 13.64
C VAL A 109 -22.73 -6.36 14.88
N GLY A 110 -23.43 -7.46 15.14
CA GLY A 110 -24.07 -7.70 16.43
C GLY A 110 -22.99 -8.00 17.46
N LEU A 111 -22.90 -7.18 18.50
CA LEU A 111 -22.23 -7.53 19.74
C LEU A 111 -22.89 -8.82 20.24
N VAL A 112 -22.10 -9.90 20.39
CA VAL A 112 -22.53 -11.02 21.23
C VAL A 112 -22.38 -10.55 22.67
N ASP A 113 -23.51 -10.45 23.37
CA ASP A 113 -23.54 -10.09 24.79
C ASP A 113 -22.83 -11.17 25.64
N ALA A 114 -21.98 -10.67 26.53
CA ALA A 114 -21.39 -11.21 27.78
C ALA A 114 -21.33 -12.73 28.02
#